data_AF-A0A2W4UCV3-F1
#
_entry.id   AF-A0A2W4UCV3-F1
#
_cell.length_a   1.000
_cell.length_b   1.000
_cell.length_c   1.000
_cell.angle_alpha   90.00
_cell.angle_beta   90.00
_cell.angle_gamma   90.00
#
_symmetry.space_group_name_H-M   'P 1'
#
loop_
_entity.id
_entity.type
_entity.pdbx_description
1 polymer ?
#
loop_
_entity_poly.entity_id
_entity_poly.type
_entity_poly.pdbx_seq_one_letter_code
_entity_poly.pdbx_strand_id
1 'polypeptide(L)' 'MIDSVHRERDGERAAAGSAMLLLQLAASQAEIGPFARRERETPQMAARLYRAAATRTRIGGLPRA' A
#
# COMPACT_ATOMS: atom_id res chain seq x y z
N MET A 1 -2.23 30.38 35.22
CA MET A 1 -1.44 30.65 34.00
C MET A 1 -0.59 29.46 33.54
N ILE A 2 -0.35 28.45 34.37
CA ILE A 2 0.54 27.31 34.03
C ILE A 2 -0.23 26.20 33.28
N ASP A 3 -1.51 26.00 33.63
CA ASP A 3 -2.37 24.98 33.02
C ASP A 3 -2.71 25.23 31.54
N SER A 4 -2.77 26.49 31.10
CA SER A 4 -3.02 26.85 29.69
C SER A 4 -1.85 26.43 28.80
N VAL A 5 -0.61 26.63 29.28
CA VAL A 5 0.62 26.24 28.58
C VAL A 5 0.74 24.72 28.44
N HIS A 6 0.25 23.95 29.43
CA HIS A 6 0.24 22.49 29.35
C HIS A 6 -0.79 21.99 28.32
N ARG A 7 -1.99 22.57 28.33
CA ARG A 7 -3.06 22.21 27.39
C ARG A 7 -2.71 22.54 25.93
N GLU A 8 -2.01 23.64 25.70
CA GLU A 8 -1.52 24.02 24.37
C GLU A 8 -0.48 23.02 23.84
N ARG A 9 0.50 22.62 24.68
CA ARG A 9 1.51 21.61 24.31
C ARG A 9 0.90 20.24 24.02
N ASP A 10 -0.11 19.83 24.78
CA ASP A 10 -0.82 18.58 24.54
C ASP A 10 -1.59 18.62 23.22
N GLY A 11 -2.22 19.76 22.91
CA GLY A 11 -2.90 20.01 21.63
C GLY A 11 -1.94 19.99 20.44
N GLU A 12 -0.78 20.64 20.56
CA GLU A 12 0.27 20.63 19.53
C GLU A 12 0.79 19.22 19.26
N ARG A 13 0.99 18.42 20.32
CA ARG A 13 1.47 17.04 20.17
C ARG A 13 0.44 16.13 19.53
N ALA A 14 -0.83 16.30 19.85
CA ALA A 14 -1.93 15.60 19.17
C ALA A 14 -2.01 15.99 17.69
N ALA A 15 -1.93 17.29 17.38
CA ALA A 15 -1.94 17.81 16.01
C ALA A 15 -0.74 17.30 15.19
N ALA A 16 0.45 17.26 15.77
CA ALA A 16 1.65 16.71 15.15
C ALA A 16 1.48 15.20 14.84
N GLY A 17 0.86 14.45 15.74
CA GLY A 17 0.53 13.03 15.52
C GLY A 17 -0.42 12.84 14.33
N SER A 18 -1.50 13.63 14.27
CA SER A 18 -2.43 13.60 13.14
C SER A 18 -1.76 14.00 11.81
N ALA A 19 -0.90 15.02 11.82
CA ALA A 19 -0.16 15.44 10.64
C ALA A 19 0.78 14.34 10.12
N MET A 20 1.46 13.61 11.01
CA MET A 20 2.28 12.46 10.65
C MET A 20 1.47 11.34 10.00
N LEU A 21 0.29 11.01 10.54
CA LEU A 21 -0.59 10.00 9.95
C LEU A 21 -1.05 10.39 8.54
N LEU A 22 -1.41 11.66 8.34
CA LEU A 22 -1.80 12.18 7.03
C LEU A 22 -0.65 12.12 6.03
N LEU A 23 0.57 12.47 6.45
CA LEU A 23 1.77 12.37 5.61
C LEU A 23 2.07 10.92 5.21
N GLN A 24 1.95 9.98 6.15
CA GLN A 24 2.14 8.55 5.88
C GLN A 24 1.08 8.01 4.92
N LEU A 25 -0.19 8.42 5.09
CA LEU A 25 -1.27 8.05 4.19
C LEU A 25 -1.02 8.57 2.77
N ALA A 26 -0.64 9.84 2.64
CA ALA A 26 -0.30 10.45 1.35
C ALA A 26 0.90 9.75 0.70
N ALA A 27 1.94 9.42 1.47
CA ALA A 27 3.10 8.68 0.97
C ALA A 27 2.75 7.25 0.52
N SER A 28 1.84 6.57 1.22
CA SER A 28 1.31 5.26 0.82
C SER A 28 0.52 5.35 -0.49
N GLN A 29 -0.35 6.35 -0.62
CA GLN A 29 -1.13 6.59 -1.85
C GLN A 29 -0.26 6.99 -3.04
N ALA A 30 0.81 7.74 -2.79
CA ALA A 30 1.78 8.13 -3.82
C ALA A 30 2.82 7.02 -4.12
N GLU A 31 2.78 5.91 -3.38
CA GLU A 31 3.75 4.82 -3.46
C GLU A 31 5.21 5.27 -3.26
N ILE A 32 5.43 6.22 -2.33
CA ILE A 32 6.75 6.80 -2.06
C ILE A 32 7.33 6.22 -0.75
N GLY A 33 8.58 5.74 -0.85
CA GLY A 33 9.38 5.38 0.31
C GLY A 33 8.90 4.12 1.05
N PRO A 34 9.11 4.03 2.37
CA PRO A 34 8.86 2.79 3.12
C PRO A 34 7.36 2.41 3.22
N PHE A 35 6.45 3.34 2.93
CA PHE A 35 5.00 3.12 2.94
C PHE A 35 4.45 2.76 1.56
N ALA A 36 5.29 2.78 0.53
CA ALA A 36 4.91 2.34 -0.80
C ALA A 36 4.44 0.88 -0.74
N ARG A 37 3.37 0.58 -1.47
CA ARG A 37 2.96 -0.80 -1.70
C ARG A 37 4.12 -1.52 -2.38
N ARG A 38 4.85 -2.32 -1.63
CA ARG A 38 5.78 -3.28 -2.21
C ARG A 38 4.90 -4.29 -2.94
N GLU A 39 4.78 -4.13 -4.25
CA GLU A 39 4.35 -5.17 -5.17
C GLU A 39 5.37 -6.32 -5.13
N ARG A 40 5.52 -6.96 -3.98
CA ARG A 40 5.87 -8.36 -3.98
C ARG A 40 4.62 -9.01 -4.51
N GLU A 41 4.58 -9.28 -5.81
CA GLU A 41 3.69 -10.31 -6.33
C GLU A 41 3.76 -11.44 -5.32
N THR A 42 2.67 -11.64 -4.60
CA THR A 42 2.62 -12.76 -3.67
C THR A 42 2.90 -13.99 -4.51
N PRO A 43 3.67 -14.99 -4.03
CA PRO A 43 3.97 -16.18 -4.83
C PRO A 43 2.72 -16.80 -5.46
N GLN A 44 1.57 -16.63 -4.81
CA GLN A 44 0.23 -17.00 -5.28
C GLN A 44 -0.23 -16.18 -6.50
N MET A 45 0.01 -14.87 -6.53
CA MET A 45 -0.31 -14.02 -7.68
C MET A 45 0.57 -14.35 -8.89
N ALA A 46 1.88 -14.50 -8.68
CA ALA A 46 2.80 -14.94 -9.74
C ALA A 46 2.39 -16.32 -10.30
N ALA A 47 2.08 -17.28 -9.42
CA ALA A 47 1.59 -18.60 -9.82
C ALA A 47 0.27 -18.53 -10.60
N ARG A 48 -0.62 -17.59 -10.26
CA ARG A 48 -1.88 -17.38 -11.01
C ARG A 48 -1.61 -16.90 -12.42
N LEU A 49 -0.65 -16.00 -12.62
CA LEU A 49 -0.24 -15.54 -13.95
C LEU A 49 0.35 -16.68 -14.79
N TYR A 50 1.23 -17.50 -14.22
CA TYR A 50 1.78 -18.68 -14.90
C TYR A 50 0.70 -19.70 -15.26
N ARG A 51 -0.27 -19.98 -14.37
CA ARG A 51 -1.40 -20.87 -14.68
C ARG A 51 -2.26 -20.31 -15.79
N ALA A 52 -2.59 -19.02 -15.76
CA ALA A 52 -3.38 -18.37 -16.81
C ALA A 52 -2.67 -18.45 -18.17
N ALA A 53 -1.36 -18.21 -18.21
CA ALA A 53 -0.55 -18.37 -19.41
C ALA A 53 -0.55 -19.81 -19.93
N ALA A 54 -0.37 -20.80 -19.05
CA ALA A 54 -0.39 -22.23 -19.41
C ALA A 54 -1.77 -22.70 -19.88
N THR A 55 -2.86 -22.18 -19.31
CA THR A 55 -4.22 -22.46 -19.78
C THR A 55 -4.47 -21.84 -21.15
N ARG A 56 -3.97 -20.63 -21.40
CA ARG A 56 -4.11 -19.96 -22.70
C ARG A 56 -3.36 -20.70 -23.81
N THR A 57 -2.14 -21.18 -23.55
CA THR A 57 -1.41 -22.02 -24.53
C THR A 57 -2.09 -23.36 -24.77
N ARG A 58 -2.69 -23.96 -23.74
CA ARG A 58 -3.45 -25.21 -23.88
C ARG A 58 -4.74 -25.03 -24.71
N ILE A 59 -5.45 -23.91 -24.53
CA ILE A 59 -6.68 -23.62 -25.29
C ILE A 59 -6.35 -23.15 -26.71
N GLY A 60 -5.29 -22.37 -26.90
CA GLY A 60 -4.83 -21.91 -28.21
C GLY A 60 -4.06 -22.96 -29.03
N GLY A 61 -3.71 -24.10 -28.41
CA GLY A 61 -3.00 -25.21 -29.05
C GLY A 61 -3.90 -26.32 -29.60
N LEU A 62 -5.23 -26.20 -29.50
CA LEU A 62 -6.13 -27.08 -30.25
C LEU A 62 -6.08 -26.66 -31.73
N PRO A 63 -5.56 -27.50 -32.65
CA PRO A 63 -5.71 -27.20 -34.06
C PRO A 63 -7.21 -27.10 -34.35
N ARG A 64 -7.64 -26.02 -35.03
CA ARG A 64 -8.97 -26.01 -35.63
C ARG A 64 -9.01 -27.18 -36.60
N ALA A 65 -9.75 -28.23 -36.22
CA ALA A 65 -10.20 -29.26 -37.13
C ALA A 65 -11.15 -28.65 -38.16
#